data_AF-A0A6B2G337-F1
#
_entry.id   AF-A0A6B2G337-F1
#
_cell.length_a   1.000
_cell.length_b   1.000
_cell.length_c   1.000
_cell.angle_alpha   90.00
_cell.angle_beta   90.00
_cell.angle_gamma   90.00
#
_symmetry.space_group_name_H-M   'P 1'
#
loop_
_entity.id
_entity.type
_entity.pdbx_description
1 polymer ?
#
loop_
_entity_poly.entity_id
_entity_poly.type
_entity_poly.pdbx_seq_one_letter_code
_entity_poly.pdbx_strand_id
1 'polypeptide(L)'
;VNQDDEDATNDPDDNEHRSWTRIFSKLEVLHKEANDFFKHNHYGKALGRYGKALRLAEKTSLFSGEDEQQMNEFCVKMFLNVGLCSLKLKKYKYAISMCERVLSVQPNNLKATFRLGQAYRHSGDFNKSKKFLIHAKTIAPLNSDICDEFVSLSRDIQKYEKSMKEMCKSMLNTPVDRFLFFCFYLEQKATKINEECTSLRTDLSEINENLLNMFDEKFKAFSEDPTTDKIVLPNFYLATELSLLEKVANKYNMSVTHKNNRIVLQKKN
;
A
#
# COMPACT_ATOMS: atom_id res chain seq x y z
N VAL A 1 -3.34 37.33 59.71
CA VAL A 1 -3.17 35.89 60.00
C VAL A 1 -4.23 35.19 59.17
N ASN A 2 -4.05 35.15 57.84
CA ASN A 2 -3.24 34.17 57.09
C ASN A 2 -3.86 32.77 57.25
N GLN A 3 -4.15 31.98 56.22
CA GLN A 3 -3.97 32.07 54.78
C GLN A 3 -4.84 30.90 54.29
N ASP A 4 -5.97 31.19 53.64
CA ASP A 4 -6.62 30.22 52.77
C ASP A 4 -6.04 30.51 51.40
N ASP A 5 -4.98 29.80 50.98
CA ASP A 5 -4.55 29.75 49.58
C ASP A 5 -3.45 28.70 49.37
N GLU A 6 -3.60 27.98 48.26
CA GLU A 6 -2.58 27.24 47.52
C GLU A 6 -1.99 25.96 48.14
N ASP A 7 -2.68 24.84 47.93
CA ASP A 7 -2.01 23.59 47.56
C ASP A 7 -2.82 22.89 46.46
N ALA A 8 -2.91 23.55 45.30
CA ALA A 8 -3.18 22.86 44.06
C ALA A 8 -1.89 22.15 43.68
N THR A 9 -1.81 20.85 44.00
CA THR A 9 -0.82 19.94 43.46
C THR A 9 -0.84 20.05 41.94
N ASN A 10 0.06 20.86 41.38
CA ASN A 10 0.33 20.93 39.94
C ASN A 10 1.02 19.62 39.55
N ASP A 11 0.22 18.57 39.39
CA ASP A 11 0.64 17.34 38.76
C ASP A 11 1.05 17.69 37.32
N PRO A 12 2.29 17.41 36.87
CA PRO A 12 2.73 17.71 35.52
C PRO A 12 1.76 17.19 34.44
N ASP A 13 1.10 16.05 34.73
CA ASP A 13 0.13 15.39 33.87
C ASP A 13 -1.17 16.20 33.71
N ASP A 14 -1.63 16.92 34.74
CA ASP A 14 -2.82 17.77 34.68
C ASP A 14 -2.57 19.05 33.86
N ASN A 15 -1.33 19.57 33.87
CA ASN A 15 -0.94 20.71 33.04
C ASN A 15 -0.76 20.31 31.56
N GLU A 16 -0.25 19.10 31.29
CA GLU A 16 -0.13 18.53 29.95
C GLU A 16 -1.50 18.18 29.35
N HIS A 17 -2.40 17.56 30.11
CA HIS A 17 -3.79 17.29 29.69
C HIS A 17 -4.59 18.59 29.40
N ARG A 18 -4.43 19.64 30.22
CA ARG A 18 -5.02 20.97 29.94
C ARG A 18 -4.42 21.63 28.69
N SER A 19 -3.14 21.36 28.40
CA SER A 19 -2.49 21.80 27.16
C SER A 19 -3.03 21.05 25.94
N TRP A 20 -3.17 19.72 26.04
CA TRP A 20 -3.71 18.85 24.99
C TRP A 20 -5.14 19.23 24.60
N THR A 21 -6.05 19.28 25.57
CA THR A 21 -7.47 19.62 25.35
C THR A 21 -7.64 20.97 24.63
N ARG A 22 -6.83 21.97 24.99
CA ARG A 22 -6.82 23.28 24.32
C ARG A 22 -6.33 23.17 22.87
N ILE A 23 -5.28 22.40 22.61
CA ILE A 23 -4.71 22.22 21.28
C ILE A 23 -5.66 21.43 20.39
N PHE A 24 -6.23 20.35 20.90
CA PHE A 24 -7.18 19.52 20.20
C PHE A 24 -8.47 20.30 19.86
N SER A 25 -9.00 21.09 20.80
CA SER A 25 -10.12 22.00 20.53
C SER A 25 -9.83 22.96 19.37
N LYS A 26 -8.60 23.50 19.30
CA LYS A 26 -8.18 24.37 18.19
C LYS A 26 -8.08 23.62 16.86
N LEU A 27 -7.61 22.38 16.88
CA LEU A 27 -7.56 21.50 15.70
C LEU A 27 -8.97 21.21 15.17
N GLU A 28 -9.93 20.94 16.06
CA GLU A 28 -11.32 20.71 15.69
C GLU A 28 -11.98 21.94 15.07
N VAL A 29 -11.72 23.14 15.61
CA VAL A 29 -12.21 24.40 15.02
C VAL A 29 -11.67 24.57 13.60
N LEU A 30 -10.35 24.39 13.39
CA LEU A 30 -9.74 24.48 12.06
C LEU A 30 -10.32 23.46 11.09
N HIS A 31 -10.55 22.23 11.56
CA HIS A 31 -11.18 21.17 10.78
C HIS A 31 -12.62 21.52 10.40
N LYS A 32 -13.40 22.09 11.31
CA LYS A 32 -14.79 22.52 11.07
C LYS A 32 -14.85 23.65 10.04
N GLU A 33 -14.00 24.67 10.18
CA GLU A 33 -13.89 25.76 9.19
C GLU A 33 -13.46 25.24 7.81
N ALA A 34 -12.52 24.30 7.76
CA ALA A 34 -12.08 23.68 6.51
C ALA A 34 -13.21 22.92 5.83
N ASN A 35 -14.00 22.15 6.59
CA ASN A 35 -15.18 21.45 6.09
C ASN A 35 -16.25 22.42 5.58
N ASP A 36 -16.41 23.56 6.24
CA ASP A 36 -17.35 24.60 5.78
C ASP A 36 -16.91 25.20 4.43
N PHE A 37 -15.64 25.55 4.29
CA PHE A 37 -15.10 25.97 2.99
C PHE A 37 -15.24 24.87 1.92
N PHE A 38 -15.06 23.60 2.30
CA PHE A 38 -15.20 22.48 1.39
C PHE A 38 -16.65 22.35 0.87
N LYS A 39 -17.64 22.46 1.77
CA LYS A 39 -19.08 22.42 1.42
C LYS A 39 -19.46 23.54 0.46
N HIS A 40 -18.86 24.72 0.61
CA HIS A 40 -19.06 25.87 -0.27
C HIS A 40 -18.14 25.85 -1.52
N ASN A 41 -17.53 24.71 -1.85
CA ASN A 41 -16.62 24.52 -2.99
C ASN A 41 -15.37 25.43 -3.00
N HIS A 42 -15.04 26.06 -1.88
CA HIS A 42 -13.83 26.86 -1.71
C HIS A 42 -12.63 25.98 -1.36
N TYR A 43 -12.28 25.04 -2.24
CA TYR A 43 -11.26 24.02 -1.99
C TYR A 43 -9.88 24.58 -1.66
N GLY A 44 -9.49 25.72 -2.23
CA GLY A 44 -8.23 26.39 -1.89
C GLY A 44 -8.19 26.92 -0.46
N LYS A 45 -9.29 27.49 0.03
CA LYS A 45 -9.42 27.95 1.43
C LYS A 45 -9.48 26.76 2.38
N ALA A 46 -10.24 25.72 2.04
CA ALA A 46 -10.30 24.46 2.78
C ALA A 46 -8.91 23.84 2.94
N LEU A 47 -8.15 23.73 1.85
CA LEU A 47 -6.78 23.24 1.85
C LEU A 47 -5.87 24.08 2.77
N GLY A 48 -6.01 25.40 2.75
CA GLY A 48 -5.27 26.29 3.65
C GLY A 48 -5.57 26.03 5.14
N ARG A 49 -6.83 25.77 5.49
CA ARG A 49 -7.25 25.46 6.87
C ARG A 49 -6.80 24.07 7.31
N TYR A 50 -6.98 23.03 6.49
CA TYR A 50 -6.44 21.70 6.79
C TYR A 50 -4.91 21.72 6.96
N GLY A 51 -4.19 22.45 6.09
CA GLY A 51 -2.75 22.60 6.22
C GLY A 51 -2.31 23.35 7.48
N LYS A 52 -3.12 24.31 7.98
CA LYS A 52 -2.88 24.96 9.28
C LYS A 52 -3.07 23.97 10.43
N ALA A 53 -4.11 23.12 10.37
CA ALA A 53 -4.35 22.10 11.38
C ALA A 53 -3.20 21.08 11.43
N LEU A 54 -2.75 20.59 10.26
CA LEU A 54 -1.61 19.66 10.17
C LEU A 54 -0.31 20.27 10.71
N ARG A 55 -0.01 21.54 10.38
CA ARG A 55 1.18 22.22 10.93
C ARG A 55 1.09 22.43 12.45
N LEU A 56 -0.11 22.61 12.99
CA LEU A 56 -0.29 22.71 14.44
C LEU A 56 -0.04 21.34 15.08
N ALA A 57 -0.62 20.27 14.53
CA ALA A 57 -0.40 18.90 14.97
C ALA A 57 1.09 18.50 14.94
N GLU A 58 1.80 18.77 13.84
CA GLU A 58 3.24 18.47 13.70
C GLU A 58 4.12 19.28 14.67
N LYS A 59 3.68 20.48 15.09
CA LYS A 59 4.43 21.30 16.07
C LYS A 59 4.25 20.83 17.51
N THR A 60 3.23 20.04 17.77
CA THR A 60 2.88 19.63 19.13
C THR A 60 3.35 18.21 19.45
N SER A 61 4.38 17.68 18.78
CA SER A 61 4.89 16.30 18.94
C SER A 61 5.49 15.96 20.32
N LEU A 62 4.69 16.02 21.38
CA LEU A 62 5.03 15.69 22.77
C LEU A 62 3.84 15.00 23.47
N PHE A 63 3.39 13.85 22.96
CA PHE A 63 2.26 13.10 23.55
C PHE A 63 2.64 11.65 23.84
N SER A 64 2.05 11.07 24.89
CA SER A 64 2.20 9.65 25.26
C SER A 64 0.83 8.97 25.36
N GLY A 65 0.71 7.75 24.84
CA GLY A 65 -0.47 6.92 25.04
C GLY A 65 -1.67 7.31 24.17
N GLU A 66 -2.82 7.56 24.79
CA GLU A 66 -4.12 7.75 24.11
C GLU A 66 -4.17 9.04 23.25
N ASP A 67 -3.50 10.11 23.69
CA ASP A 67 -3.46 11.40 22.98
C ASP A 67 -2.71 11.30 21.64
N GLU A 68 -1.65 10.49 21.59
CA GLU A 68 -0.92 10.22 20.35
C GLU A 68 -1.80 9.47 19.35
N GLN A 69 -2.58 8.49 19.81
CA GLN A 69 -3.53 7.77 18.96
C GLN A 69 -4.61 8.72 18.41
N GLN A 70 -5.21 9.55 19.26
CA GLN A 70 -6.20 10.54 18.85
C GLN A 70 -5.62 11.54 17.84
N MET A 71 -4.37 11.99 18.04
CA MET A 71 -3.67 12.86 17.09
C MET A 71 -3.46 12.16 15.74
N ASN A 72 -3.05 10.90 15.75
CA ASN A 72 -2.79 10.13 14.54
C ASN A 72 -4.07 9.91 13.74
N GLU A 73 -5.19 9.57 14.40
CA GLU A 73 -6.51 9.45 13.77
C GLU A 73 -6.98 10.78 13.17
N PHE A 74 -6.76 11.89 13.90
CA PHE A 74 -7.05 13.23 13.41
C PHE A 74 -6.21 13.55 12.16
N CYS A 75 -4.90 13.29 12.20
CA CYS A 75 -3.98 13.52 11.08
C CYS A 75 -4.40 12.72 9.84
N VAL A 76 -4.74 11.44 10.00
CA VAL A 76 -5.27 10.59 8.90
C VAL A 76 -6.51 11.23 8.26
N LYS A 77 -7.46 11.69 9.08
CA LYS A 77 -8.67 12.38 8.59
C LYS A 77 -8.32 13.65 7.82
N MET A 78 -7.33 14.42 8.29
CA MET A 78 -6.87 15.63 7.61
C MET A 78 -6.20 15.31 6.27
N PHE A 79 -5.28 14.35 6.23
CA PHE A 79 -4.62 13.94 4.98
C PHE A 79 -5.62 13.44 3.94
N LEU A 80 -6.63 12.68 4.36
CA LEU A 80 -7.73 12.29 3.49
C LEU A 80 -8.41 13.52 2.87
N ASN A 81 -8.85 14.48 3.69
CA ASN A 81 -9.55 15.66 3.21
C ASN A 81 -8.67 16.57 2.33
N VAL A 82 -7.38 16.69 2.66
CA VAL A 82 -6.38 17.36 1.83
C VAL A 82 -6.26 16.67 0.48
N GLY A 83 -6.16 15.34 0.45
CA GLY A 83 -6.11 14.55 -0.79
C GLY A 83 -7.33 14.81 -1.67
N LEU A 84 -8.52 14.87 -1.08
CA LEU A 84 -9.77 15.19 -1.80
C LEU A 84 -9.77 16.63 -2.34
N CYS A 85 -9.40 17.62 -1.53
CA CYS A 85 -9.28 19.01 -1.99
C CYS A 85 -8.28 19.13 -3.15
N SER A 86 -7.17 18.40 -3.05
CA SER A 86 -6.11 18.40 -4.05
C SER A 86 -6.57 17.79 -5.37
N LEU A 87 -7.37 16.72 -5.34
CA LEU A 87 -8.05 16.18 -6.52
C LEU A 87 -8.98 17.22 -7.17
N LYS A 88 -9.82 17.90 -6.38
CA LYS A 88 -10.73 18.95 -6.87
C LYS A 88 -9.97 20.13 -7.49
N LEU A 89 -8.80 20.45 -6.96
CA LEU A 89 -7.91 21.51 -7.47
C LEU A 89 -6.97 21.03 -8.59
N LYS A 90 -7.10 19.79 -9.07
CA LYS A 90 -6.22 19.17 -10.09
C LYS A 90 -4.74 19.11 -9.69
N LYS A 91 -4.44 19.15 -8.39
CA LYS A 91 -3.09 19.02 -7.82
C LYS A 91 -2.77 17.54 -7.57
N TYR A 92 -2.70 16.75 -8.64
CA TYR A 92 -2.65 15.28 -8.56
C TYR A 92 -1.43 14.74 -7.82
N LYS A 93 -0.23 15.29 -8.06
CA LYS A 93 1.00 14.87 -7.35
C LYS A 93 0.90 15.08 -5.83
N TYR A 94 0.28 16.18 -5.42
CA TYR A 94 0.08 16.47 -4.00
C TYR A 94 -1.00 15.57 -3.39
N ALA A 95 -2.07 15.27 -4.13
CA ALA A 95 -3.07 14.29 -3.72
C ALA A 95 -2.46 12.90 -3.48
N ILE A 96 -1.57 12.45 -4.38
CA ILE A 96 -0.86 11.18 -4.27
C ILE A 96 -0.07 11.12 -2.96
N SER A 97 0.81 12.10 -2.72
CA SER A 97 1.64 12.15 -1.51
C SER A 97 0.81 12.11 -0.22
N MET A 98 -0.32 12.82 -0.17
CA MET A 98 -1.17 12.85 1.03
C MET A 98 -1.90 11.53 1.25
N CYS A 99 -2.37 10.86 0.19
CA CYS A 99 -3.01 9.57 0.31
C CYS A 99 -2.01 8.43 0.61
N GLU A 100 -0.76 8.51 0.11
CA GLU A 100 0.30 7.57 0.47
C GLU A 100 0.65 7.65 1.97
N ARG A 101 0.68 8.86 2.56
CA ARG A 101 0.82 9.03 4.02
C ARG A 101 -0.33 8.38 4.80
N VAL A 102 -1.54 8.34 4.25
CA VAL A 102 -2.66 7.63 4.89
C VAL A 102 -2.45 6.12 4.80
N LEU A 103 -2.04 5.62 3.64
CA LEU A 103 -1.84 4.18 3.44
C LEU A 103 -0.64 3.62 4.21
N SER A 104 0.37 4.44 4.54
CA SER A 104 1.48 4.00 5.40
C SER A 104 1.04 3.72 6.84
N VAL A 105 -0.05 4.35 7.30
CA VAL A 105 -0.64 4.14 8.63
C VAL A 105 -1.83 3.18 8.58
N GLN A 106 -2.65 3.28 7.53
CA GLN A 106 -3.87 2.50 7.33
C GLN A 106 -3.85 1.87 5.92
N PRO A 107 -3.17 0.73 5.74
CA PRO A 107 -3.00 0.11 4.42
C PRO A 107 -4.31 -0.22 3.69
N ASN A 108 -5.38 -0.50 4.45
CA ASN A 108 -6.69 -0.87 3.91
C ASN A 108 -7.69 0.31 3.86
N ASN A 109 -7.22 1.57 3.91
CA ASN A 109 -8.11 2.73 3.87
C ASN A 109 -8.73 2.93 2.48
N LEU A 110 -9.99 2.50 2.32
CA LEU A 110 -10.72 2.59 1.05
C LEU A 110 -10.71 4.00 0.43
N LYS A 111 -10.88 5.04 1.25
CA LYS A 111 -10.94 6.43 0.76
C LYS A 111 -9.60 6.87 0.19
N ALA A 112 -8.49 6.53 0.85
CA ALA A 112 -7.14 6.84 0.36
C ALA A 112 -6.83 6.06 -0.92
N THR A 113 -7.10 4.75 -0.92
CA THR A 113 -6.89 3.87 -2.09
C THR A 113 -7.67 4.35 -3.31
N PHE A 114 -8.95 4.68 -3.14
CA PHE A 114 -9.78 5.17 -4.24
C PHE A 114 -9.29 6.52 -4.79
N ARG A 115 -8.90 7.44 -3.90
CA ARG A 115 -8.36 8.75 -4.28
C ARG A 115 -6.99 8.65 -4.96
N LEU A 116 -6.15 7.68 -4.58
CA LEU A 116 -4.91 7.37 -5.31
C LEU A 116 -5.20 6.87 -6.72
N GLY A 117 -6.16 5.96 -6.87
CA GLY A 117 -6.63 5.50 -8.18
C GLY A 117 -7.04 6.67 -9.09
N GLN A 118 -7.84 7.59 -8.56
CA GLN A 118 -8.24 8.85 -9.24
C GLN A 118 -7.05 9.73 -9.58
N ALA A 119 -6.15 9.97 -8.62
CA ALA A 119 -5.01 10.86 -8.80
C ALA A 119 -4.05 10.33 -9.87
N TYR A 120 -3.76 9.02 -9.85
CA TYR A 120 -2.92 8.37 -10.84
C TYR A 120 -3.56 8.34 -12.24
N ARG A 121 -4.89 8.16 -12.35
CA ARG A 121 -5.61 8.26 -13.62
C ARG A 121 -5.38 9.65 -14.23
N HIS A 122 -5.62 10.69 -13.44
CA HIS A 122 -5.50 12.06 -13.89
C HIS A 122 -4.06 12.53 -14.10
N SER A 123 -3.08 11.93 -13.44
CA SER A 123 -1.66 12.19 -13.71
C SER A 123 -1.11 11.42 -14.92
N GLY A 124 -1.92 10.55 -15.54
CA GLY A 124 -1.55 9.75 -16.72
C GLY A 124 -0.81 8.44 -16.39
N ASP A 125 -0.65 8.07 -15.12
CA ASP A 125 -0.07 6.79 -14.73
C ASP A 125 -1.17 5.73 -14.62
N PHE A 126 -1.60 5.24 -15.78
CA PHE A 126 -2.71 4.30 -15.87
C PHE A 126 -2.42 2.94 -15.21
N ASN A 127 -1.15 2.52 -15.14
CA ASN A 127 -0.78 1.24 -14.52
C ASN A 127 -0.98 1.31 -13.00
N LYS A 128 -0.47 2.36 -12.35
CA LYS A 128 -0.69 2.56 -10.91
C LYS A 128 -2.16 2.81 -10.61
N SER A 129 -2.85 3.59 -11.44
CA SER A 129 -4.30 3.81 -11.30
C SER A 129 -5.06 2.48 -11.28
N LYS A 130 -4.81 1.59 -12.25
CA LYS A 130 -5.43 0.26 -12.31
C LYS A 130 -5.15 -0.56 -11.05
N LYS A 131 -3.89 -0.60 -10.58
CA LYS A 131 -3.52 -1.34 -9.36
C LYS A 131 -4.33 -0.87 -8.14
N PHE A 132 -4.38 0.44 -7.89
CA PHE A 132 -5.12 0.99 -6.74
C PHE A 132 -6.64 0.83 -6.88
N LEU A 133 -7.21 0.98 -8.08
CA LEU A 133 -8.65 0.75 -8.28
C LEU A 133 -9.04 -0.71 -8.11
N ILE A 134 -8.19 -1.67 -8.51
CA ILE A 134 -8.41 -3.10 -8.25
C ILE A 134 -8.44 -3.34 -6.75
N HIS A 135 -7.47 -2.79 -6.01
CA HIS A 135 -7.45 -2.91 -4.56
C HIS A 135 -8.67 -2.26 -3.89
N ALA A 136 -9.11 -1.09 -4.37
CA ALA A 136 -10.34 -0.46 -3.89
C ALA A 136 -11.57 -1.37 -4.14
N LYS A 137 -11.62 -2.05 -5.29
CA LYS A 137 -12.68 -3.01 -5.63
C LYS A 137 -12.65 -4.25 -4.75
N THR A 138 -11.48 -4.75 -4.36
CA THR A 138 -11.38 -5.86 -3.40
C THR A 138 -11.90 -5.50 -2.03
N ILE A 139 -11.73 -4.24 -1.59
CA ILE A 139 -12.23 -3.75 -0.30
C ILE A 139 -13.75 -3.48 -0.36
N ALA A 140 -14.24 -2.90 -1.46
CA ALA A 140 -15.66 -2.55 -1.63
C ALA A 140 -16.21 -2.98 -3.01
N PRO A 141 -16.56 -4.27 -3.18
CA PRO A 141 -17.00 -4.81 -4.47
C PRO A 141 -18.31 -4.23 -5.01
N LEU A 142 -19.17 -3.67 -4.17
CA LEU A 142 -20.50 -3.16 -4.55
C LEU A 142 -20.54 -1.63 -4.73
N ASN A 143 -19.41 -0.94 -4.59
CA ASN A 143 -19.37 0.51 -4.74
C ASN A 143 -19.43 0.90 -6.23
N SER A 144 -20.46 1.67 -6.61
CA SER A 144 -20.68 2.16 -7.97
C SER A 144 -19.62 3.17 -8.42
N ASP A 145 -19.18 4.06 -7.54
CA ASP A 145 -18.17 5.08 -7.86
C ASP A 145 -16.85 4.42 -8.31
N ILE A 146 -16.47 3.28 -7.71
CA ILE A 146 -15.29 2.52 -8.12
C ILE A 146 -15.47 1.93 -9.51
N CYS A 147 -16.66 1.40 -9.83
CA CYS A 147 -16.98 0.92 -11.17
C CYS A 147 -16.92 2.03 -12.22
N ASP A 148 -17.51 3.19 -11.93
CA ASP A 148 -17.53 4.34 -12.84
C ASP A 148 -16.12 4.88 -13.09
N GLU A 149 -15.28 4.84 -12.05
CA GLU A 149 -13.87 5.20 -12.12
C GLU A 149 -13.07 4.24 -13.03
N PHE A 150 -13.37 2.93 -12.98
CA PHE A 150 -12.80 1.92 -13.90
C PHE A 150 -13.22 2.12 -15.35
N VAL A 151 -14.49 2.43 -15.58
CA VAL A 151 -15.00 2.73 -16.93
C VAL A 151 -14.28 3.96 -17.48
N SER A 152 -14.12 4.98 -16.65
CA SER A 152 -13.41 6.20 -17.01
C SER A 152 -11.91 5.96 -17.25
N LEU A 153 -11.24 5.13 -16.45
CA LEU A 153 -9.86 4.69 -16.70
C LEU A 153 -9.73 3.96 -18.04
N SER A 154 -10.63 3.01 -18.33
CA SER A 154 -10.62 2.28 -19.60
C SER A 154 -10.79 3.20 -20.80
N ARG A 155 -11.67 4.21 -20.68
CA ARG A 155 -11.89 5.24 -21.71
C ARG A 155 -10.63 6.09 -21.92
N ASP A 156 -9.97 6.51 -20.84
CA ASP A 156 -8.75 7.32 -20.90
C ASP A 156 -7.58 6.56 -21.52
N ILE A 157 -7.42 5.27 -21.18
CA ILE A 157 -6.43 4.38 -21.80
C ILE A 157 -6.70 4.24 -23.29
N GLN A 158 -7.94 3.94 -23.69
CA GLN A 158 -8.30 3.79 -25.10
C GLN A 158 -8.04 5.08 -25.90
N LYS A 159 -8.39 6.23 -25.31
CA LYS A 159 -8.13 7.54 -25.92
C LYS A 159 -6.63 7.78 -26.06
N TYR A 160 -5.84 7.50 -25.03
CA TYR A 160 -4.39 7.63 -25.06
C TYR A 160 -3.78 6.74 -26.15
N GLU A 161 -4.17 5.46 -26.22
CA GLU A 161 -3.70 4.54 -27.26
C GLU A 161 -4.07 5.00 -28.68
N LYS A 162 -5.29 5.53 -28.87
CA LYS A 162 -5.73 6.07 -30.16
C LYS A 162 -4.89 7.28 -30.55
N SER A 163 -4.72 8.25 -29.64
CA SER A 163 -3.90 9.44 -29.87
C SER A 163 -2.45 9.07 -30.16
N MET A 164 -1.89 8.10 -29.43
CA MET A 164 -0.55 7.59 -29.70
C MET A 164 -0.46 6.99 -31.11
N LYS A 165 -1.41 6.14 -31.51
CA LYS A 165 -1.45 5.57 -32.87
C LYS A 165 -1.55 6.66 -33.96
N GLU A 166 -2.36 7.68 -33.75
CA GLU A 166 -2.52 8.80 -34.70
C GLU A 166 -1.25 9.66 -34.79
N MET A 167 -0.64 9.99 -33.64
CA MET A 167 0.64 10.70 -33.57
C MET A 167 1.75 9.94 -34.29
N CYS A 168 1.81 8.62 -34.12
CA CYS A 168 2.81 7.80 -34.79
C CYS A 168 2.55 7.74 -36.29
N LYS A 169 1.28 7.69 -36.74
CA LYS A 169 0.96 7.77 -38.18
C LYS A 169 1.34 9.11 -38.80
N SER A 170 1.19 10.22 -38.08
CA SER A 170 1.47 11.56 -38.61
C SER A 170 2.96 11.93 -38.56
N MET A 171 3.73 11.36 -37.63
CA MET A 171 5.18 11.59 -37.52
C MET A 171 5.98 10.83 -38.59
N LEU A 172 5.39 9.81 -39.21
CA LEU A 172 6.08 8.87 -40.11
C LEU A 172 5.58 9.08 -41.55
N ASN A 173 6.24 10.01 -42.26
CA ASN A 173 5.91 10.33 -43.66
C ASN A 173 6.28 9.22 -44.65
N THR A 174 7.20 8.31 -44.29
CA THR A 174 7.60 7.20 -45.17
C THR A 174 7.14 5.83 -44.65
N PRO A 175 6.95 4.83 -45.54
CA PRO A 175 6.59 3.46 -45.13
C PRO A 175 7.66 2.79 -44.25
N VAL A 176 8.93 3.17 -44.40
CA VAL A 176 10.06 2.61 -43.66
C VAL A 176 10.03 3.07 -42.20
N ASP A 177 9.75 4.36 -41.97
CA ASP A 177 9.62 4.90 -40.62
C ASP A 177 8.45 4.26 -39.87
N ARG A 178 7.33 3.97 -40.57
CA ARG A 178 6.18 3.22 -40.05
C ARG A 178 6.54 1.81 -39.59
N PHE A 179 7.39 1.11 -40.33
CA PHE A 179 7.85 -0.23 -39.97
C PHE A 179 8.79 -0.19 -38.76
N LEU A 180 9.79 0.70 -38.76
CA LEU A 180 10.71 0.88 -37.63
C LEU A 180 9.99 1.27 -36.34
N PHE A 181 9.00 2.16 -36.41
CA PHE A 181 8.20 2.51 -35.23
C PHE A 181 7.33 1.34 -34.74
N PHE A 182 6.74 0.57 -35.65
CA PHE A 182 5.98 -0.62 -35.26
C PHE A 182 6.87 -1.65 -34.56
N CYS A 183 8.09 -1.88 -35.07
CA CYS A 183 9.12 -2.68 -34.40
C CYS A 183 9.47 -2.12 -33.02
N PHE A 184 9.74 -0.81 -32.90
CA PHE A 184 10.04 -0.17 -31.62
C PHE A 184 8.89 -0.26 -30.61
N TYR A 185 7.64 -0.09 -31.06
CA TYR A 185 6.45 -0.26 -30.22
C TYR A 185 6.30 -1.70 -29.72
N LEU A 186 6.54 -2.69 -30.59
CA LEU A 186 6.53 -4.09 -30.19
C LEU A 186 7.67 -4.41 -29.22
N GLU A 187 8.87 -3.86 -29.44
CA GLU A 187 10.00 -3.98 -28.53
C GLU A 187 9.69 -3.38 -27.16
N GLN A 188 9.14 -2.16 -27.09
CA GLN A 188 8.73 -1.52 -25.84
C GLN A 188 7.65 -2.31 -25.08
N LYS A 189 6.75 -2.96 -25.81
CA LYS A 189 5.73 -3.82 -25.20
C LYS A 189 6.36 -5.13 -24.71
N ALA A 190 7.31 -5.69 -25.46
CA ALA A 190 8.03 -6.90 -25.09
C ALA A 190 8.95 -6.66 -23.89
N THR A 191 9.67 -5.54 -23.80
CA THR A 191 10.51 -5.18 -22.65
C THR A 191 9.67 -5.03 -21.39
N LYS A 192 8.51 -4.37 -21.46
CA LYS A 192 7.63 -4.24 -20.30
C LYS A 192 7.10 -5.58 -19.78
N ILE A 193 6.70 -6.48 -20.69
CA ILE A 193 6.31 -7.85 -20.31
C ILE A 193 7.49 -8.59 -19.69
N ASN A 194 8.69 -8.43 -20.27
CA ASN A 194 9.91 -9.06 -19.77
C ASN A 194 10.31 -8.55 -18.38
N GLU A 195 10.16 -7.24 -18.11
CA GLU A 195 10.38 -6.65 -16.78
C GLU A 195 9.39 -7.22 -15.74
N GLU A 196 8.10 -7.30 -16.07
CA GLU A 196 7.09 -7.91 -15.21
C GLU A 196 7.38 -9.40 -14.94
N CYS A 197 7.77 -10.16 -15.96
CA CYS A 197 8.20 -11.55 -15.81
C CYS A 197 9.49 -11.71 -14.99
N THR A 198 10.43 -10.76 -15.10
CA THR A 198 11.68 -10.78 -14.34
C THR A 198 11.42 -10.51 -12.86
N SER A 199 10.56 -9.55 -12.53
CA SER A 199 10.12 -9.27 -11.16
C SER A 199 9.43 -10.49 -10.53
N LEU A 200 8.51 -11.14 -11.25
CA LEU A 200 7.87 -12.36 -10.74
C LEU A 200 8.87 -13.50 -10.53
N ARG A 201 9.92 -13.57 -11.35
CA ARG A 201 10.97 -14.59 -11.23
C ARG A 201 11.89 -14.32 -10.03
N THR A 202 12.21 -13.06 -9.73
CA THR A 202 12.96 -12.70 -8.52
C THR A 202 12.17 -13.01 -7.27
N ASP A 203 10.89 -12.64 -7.23
CA ASP A 203 10.01 -12.92 -6.09
C ASP A 203 9.89 -14.44 -5.86
N LEU A 204 9.74 -15.22 -6.96
CA LEU A 204 9.70 -16.68 -6.88
C LEU A 204 11.03 -17.28 -6.42
N SER A 205 12.16 -16.70 -6.82
CA SER A 205 13.49 -17.14 -6.37
C SER A 205 13.68 -16.91 -4.87
N GLU A 206 13.29 -15.74 -4.37
CA GLU A 206 13.37 -15.39 -2.96
C GLU A 206 12.45 -16.27 -2.10
N ILE A 207 11.22 -16.53 -2.56
CA ILE A 207 10.31 -17.47 -1.90
C ILE A 207 10.92 -18.89 -1.84
N ASN A 208 11.49 -19.36 -2.96
CA ASN A 208 12.12 -20.67 -3.01
C ASN A 208 13.35 -20.78 -2.11
N GLU A 209 14.17 -19.73 -2.02
CA GLU A 209 15.35 -19.68 -1.15
C GLU A 209 14.96 -19.65 0.33
N ASN A 210 13.97 -18.84 0.70
CA ASN A 210 13.41 -18.81 2.04
C ASN A 210 12.83 -20.17 2.45
N LEU A 211 12.09 -20.82 1.54
CA LEU A 211 11.54 -22.16 1.78
C LEU A 211 12.64 -23.21 1.92
N LEU A 212 13.68 -23.14 1.09
CA LEU A 212 14.84 -24.03 1.17
C LEU A 212 15.55 -23.89 2.52
N ASN A 213 15.81 -22.66 2.96
CA ASN A 213 16.45 -22.39 4.25
C ASN A 213 15.61 -22.92 5.42
N MET A 214 14.29 -22.71 5.37
CA MET A 214 13.37 -23.27 6.38
C MET A 214 13.42 -24.81 6.42
N PHE A 215 13.46 -25.49 5.28
CA PHE A 215 13.61 -26.96 5.25
C PHE A 215 14.97 -27.40 5.78
N ASP A 216 16.05 -26.71 5.42
CA ASP A 216 17.41 -27.04 5.84
C ASP A 216 17.56 -26.96 7.36
N GLU A 217 17.08 -25.87 7.98
CA GLU A 217 17.09 -25.69 9.43
C GLU A 217 16.28 -26.78 10.16
N LYS A 218 15.05 -27.05 9.69
CA LYS A 218 14.18 -28.05 10.31
C LYS A 218 14.73 -29.46 10.16
N PHE A 219 15.28 -29.82 9.00
CA PHE A 219 15.77 -31.18 8.77
C PHE A 219 17.12 -31.40 9.43
N LYS A 220 17.96 -30.36 9.53
CA LYS A 220 19.17 -30.41 10.35
C LYS A 220 18.85 -30.70 11.82
N ALA A 221 17.95 -29.92 12.43
CA ALA A 221 17.52 -30.12 13.81
C ALA A 221 16.96 -31.53 14.04
N PHE A 222 16.18 -32.04 13.08
CA PHE A 222 15.64 -33.39 13.12
C PHE A 222 16.72 -34.47 12.97
N SER A 223 17.69 -34.29 12.08
CA SER A 223 18.80 -35.23 11.89
C SER A 223 19.61 -35.40 13.18
N GLU A 224 19.82 -34.32 13.91
CA GLU A 224 20.58 -34.27 15.17
C GLU A 224 19.81 -34.82 16.38
N ASP A 225 18.47 -34.90 16.32
CA ASP A 225 17.63 -35.44 17.39
C ASP A 225 17.65 -36.99 17.42
N PRO A 226 18.18 -37.64 18.48
CA PRO A 226 18.24 -39.10 18.58
C PRO A 226 16.91 -39.74 19.02
N THR A 227 15.89 -38.96 19.39
CA THR A 227 14.64 -39.47 19.97
C THR A 227 13.52 -39.69 18.94
N THR A 228 13.64 -39.07 17.77
CA THR A 228 12.59 -39.07 16.75
C THR A 228 13.09 -39.63 15.41
N ASP A 229 12.44 -40.69 14.90
CA ASP A 229 12.82 -41.36 13.63
C ASP A 229 12.00 -40.92 12.42
N LYS A 230 10.88 -40.22 12.64
CA LYS A 230 10.00 -39.75 11.57
C LYS A 230 9.39 -38.37 11.83
N ILE A 231 9.28 -37.56 10.78
CA ILE A 231 8.51 -36.31 10.76
C ILE A 231 7.35 -36.46 9.79
N VAL A 232 6.19 -35.92 10.16
CA VAL A 232 5.01 -35.88 9.30
C VAL A 232 4.68 -34.43 8.98
N LEU A 233 4.70 -34.10 7.68
CA LEU A 233 4.35 -32.78 7.16
C LEU A 233 2.99 -32.83 6.46
N PRO A 234 2.23 -31.72 6.47
CA PRO A 234 1.00 -31.61 5.71
C PRO A 234 1.26 -31.62 4.19
N ASN A 235 0.39 -32.23 3.39
CA ASN A 235 0.54 -32.34 1.93
C ASN A 235 -0.12 -31.15 1.20
N PHE A 236 0.33 -29.92 1.48
CA PHE A 236 -0.16 -28.69 0.82
C PHE A 236 0.89 -28.03 -0.08
N TYR A 237 1.99 -28.72 -0.36
CA TYR A 237 3.09 -28.19 -1.15
C TYR A 237 2.82 -28.33 -2.65
N LEU A 238 3.21 -27.32 -3.41
CA LEU A 238 3.25 -27.35 -4.87
C LEU A 238 4.36 -28.30 -5.37
N ALA A 239 4.25 -28.76 -6.62
CA ALA A 239 5.24 -29.68 -7.21
C ALA A 239 6.69 -29.15 -7.16
N THR A 240 6.87 -27.83 -7.30
CA THR A 240 8.17 -27.17 -7.18
C THR A 240 8.72 -27.18 -5.75
N GLU A 241 7.85 -26.97 -4.76
CA GLU A 241 8.20 -26.99 -3.34
C GLU A 241 8.53 -28.41 -2.86
N LEU A 242 7.81 -29.41 -3.38
CA LEU A 242 8.12 -30.83 -3.15
C LEU A 242 9.51 -31.20 -3.67
N SER A 243 9.89 -30.72 -4.86
CA SER A 243 11.23 -30.95 -5.40
C SER A 243 12.32 -30.33 -4.52
N LEU A 244 12.09 -29.13 -3.97
CA LEU A 244 13.01 -28.50 -3.02
C LEU A 244 13.10 -29.30 -1.71
N LEU A 245 11.96 -29.73 -1.18
CA LEU A 245 11.85 -30.56 0.02
C LEU A 245 12.63 -31.89 -0.15
N GLU A 246 12.44 -32.59 -1.26
CA GLU A 246 13.15 -33.83 -1.58
C GLU A 246 14.66 -33.60 -1.70
N LYS A 247 15.07 -32.49 -2.30
CA LYS A 247 16.48 -32.11 -2.42
C LYS A 247 17.14 -31.95 -1.04
N VAL A 248 16.47 -31.26 -0.11
CA VAL A 248 16.99 -31.08 1.26
C VAL A 248 16.89 -32.40 2.05
N ALA A 249 15.82 -33.17 1.91
CA ALA A 249 15.69 -34.47 2.57
C ALA A 249 16.82 -35.43 2.17
N ASN A 250 17.19 -35.45 0.89
CA ASN A 250 18.32 -36.23 0.40
C ASN A 250 19.67 -35.77 0.99
N LYS A 251 19.87 -34.45 1.17
CA LYS A 251 21.08 -33.90 1.82
C LYS A 251 21.28 -34.46 3.24
N TYR A 252 20.19 -34.71 3.97
CA TYR A 252 20.22 -35.27 5.34
C TYR A 252 19.93 -36.78 5.40
N ASN A 253 20.11 -37.51 4.29
CA ASN A 253 19.89 -38.96 4.19
C ASN A 253 18.49 -39.43 4.67
N MET A 254 17.45 -38.69 4.32
CA MET A 254 16.07 -39.01 4.66
C MET A 254 15.34 -39.62 3.45
N SER A 255 14.29 -40.40 3.73
CA SER A 255 13.34 -40.91 2.75
C SER A 255 12.04 -40.12 2.84
N VAL A 256 11.50 -39.71 1.70
CA VAL A 256 10.22 -39.00 1.59
C VAL A 256 9.17 -39.99 1.09
N THR A 257 8.06 -40.14 1.81
CA THR A 257 6.94 -40.99 1.38
C THR A 257 5.61 -40.25 1.49
N HIS A 258 4.74 -40.43 0.50
CA HIS A 258 3.41 -39.81 0.48
C HIS A 258 2.36 -40.84 0.92
N LYS A 259 1.69 -40.60 2.04
CA LYS A 259 0.62 -41.48 2.55
C LYS A 259 -0.53 -40.65 3.12
N ASN A 260 -1.78 -40.98 2.76
CA ASN A 260 -3.00 -40.40 3.34
C ASN A 260 -3.00 -38.85 3.41
N ASN A 261 -2.67 -38.17 2.31
CA ASN A 261 -2.59 -36.69 2.26
C ASN A 261 -1.58 -36.08 3.25
N ARG A 262 -0.53 -36.82 3.60
CA ARG A 262 0.62 -36.35 4.37
C ARG A 262 1.93 -36.80 3.74
N ILE A 263 2.97 -36.01 3.97
CA ILE A 263 4.35 -36.32 3.59
C ILE A 263 5.05 -36.82 4.85
N VAL A 264 5.63 -38.01 4.78
CA VAL A 264 6.36 -38.62 5.88
C VAL A 264 7.84 -38.66 5.52
N LEU A 265 8.65 -37.98 6.32
CA LEU A 265 10.11 -38.01 6.28
C LEU A 265 10.61 -39.01 7.30
N GLN A 266 11.45 -39.95 6.88
CA GLN A 266 12.03 -40.96 7.77
C GLN A 266 13.54 -41.05 7.54
N LYS A 267 14.32 -41.05 8.63
CA LYS A 267 15.78 -41.23 8.56
C LYS A 267 16.10 -42.58 7.91
N LYS A 268 17.01 -42.59 6.94
CA LYS A 268 17.56 -43.85 6.41
C LYS A 268 18.65 -44.30 7.36
N ASN A 269 18.48 -45.50 7.94
CA ASN A 269 19.55 -46.17 8.68
C ASN A 269 20.74 -46.50 7.78
#